data_AF-T2SW86-F1
#
_entry.id   AF-T2SW86-F1
#
_cell.length_a   1.000
_cell.length_b   1.000
_cell.length_c   1.000
_cell.angle_alpha   90.00
_cell.angle_beta   90.00
_cell.angle_gamma   90.00
#
_symmetry.space_group_name_H-M   'P 1'
#
loop_
_entity.id
_entity.type
_entity.pdbx_description
1 polymer ?
#
loop_
_entity_poly.entity_id
_entity_poly.type
_entity_poly.pdbx_seq_one_letter_code
_entity_poly.pdbx_strand_id
1 'polypeptide(L)'
;MKEELFKEKSRYITGVVLIVVAGLILYADNLLLFWAVLGGIYAVGFFEALRLFQVKASFSLYLILVLSWVAAYFNGHPVECALISAMVMASVIAYQKAHHSEAILPF
;
A
#
# COMPACT_ATOMS: atom_id res chain seq x y z
N MET A 1 -13.10 30.16 -23.09
CA MET A 1 -13.17 28.68 -23.19
C MET A 1 -11.82 28.02 -23.53
N LYS A 2 -10.94 28.63 -24.35
CA LYS A 2 -9.62 28.06 -24.67
C LYS A 2 -8.54 28.29 -23.58
N GLU A 3 -8.72 29.28 -22.70
CA GLU A 3 -7.72 29.68 -21.70
C GLU A 3 -7.77 28.87 -20.39
N GLU A 4 -8.94 28.40 -19.97
CA GLU A 4 -9.11 27.50 -18.80
C GLU A 4 -8.37 26.15 -18.99
N LEU A 5 -8.29 25.67 -20.23
CA LEU A 5 -7.53 24.47 -20.60
C LEU A 5 -6.01 24.64 -20.41
N PHE A 6 -5.48 25.87 -20.47
CA PHE A 6 -4.05 26.14 -20.31
C PHE A 6 -3.62 26.20 -18.84
N LYS A 7 -4.53 26.50 -17.91
CA LYS A 7 -4.26 26.49 -16.46
C LYS A 7 -4.23 25.07 -15.88
N GLU A 8 -5.04 24.18 -16.43
CA GLU A 8 -5.09 22.75 -16.09
C GLU A 8 -4.12 21.88 -16.95
N LYS A 9 -3.33 22.48 -17.84
CA LYS A 9 -2.42 21.76 -18.76
C LYS A 9 -1.53 20.76 -18.04
N SER A 10 -1.00 21.13 -16.89
CA SER A 10 -0.13 20.26 -16.09
C SER A 10 -0.83 18.95 -15.73
N ARG A 11 -2.11 19.00 -15.37
CA ARG A 11 -2.89 17.85 -14.91
C ARG A 11 -3.27 16.92 -16.05
N TYR A 12 -3.63 17.48 -17.20
CA TYR A 12 -3.86 16.71 -18.43
C TYR A 12 -2.58 16.05 -18.95
N ILE A 13 -1.44 16.75 -18.91
CA ILE A 13 -0.15 16.21 -19.34
C ILE A 13 0.27 15.06 -18.42
N THR A 14 0.20 15.23 -17.10
CA THR A 14 0.51 14.15 -16.15
C THR A 14 -0.41 12.94 -16.33
N GLY A 15 -1.71 13.15 -16.57
CA GLY A 15 -2.66 12.07 -16.84
C GLY A 15 -2.30 11.28 -18.10
N VAL A 16 -1.98 11.97 -19.20
CA VAL A 16 -1.56 11.31 -20.46
C VAL A 16 -0.25 10.55 -20.26
N VAL A 17 0.73 11.14 -19.56
CA VAL A 17 2.01 10.48 -19.25
C VAL A 17 1.78 9.20 -18.45
N LEU A 18 0.94 9.23 -17.41
CA LEU A 18 0.61 8.05 -16.62
C LEU A 18 -0.01 6.92 -17.47
N ILE A 19 -0.93 7.26 -18.37
CA ILE A 19 -1.57 6.29 -19.27
C ILE A 19 -0.52 5.66 -20.21
N VAL A 20 0.34 6.48 -20.81
CA VAL A 20 1.40 6.00 -21.72
C VAL A 20 2.38 5.09 -20.98
N VAL A 21 2.82 5.49 -19.79
CA VAL A 21 3.73 4.68 -18.96
C VAL A 21 3.08 3.35 -18.57
N ALA A 22 1.81 3.36 -18.14
CA ALA A 22 1.07 2.15 -17.83
C ALA A 22 0.95 1.22 -19.05
N GLY A 23 0.68 1.79 -20.24
CA GLY A 23 0.62 1.04 -21.49
C GLY A 23 1.95 0.39 -21.86
N LEU A 24 3.07 1.11 -21.71
CA LEU A 24 4.41 0.58 -21.97
C LEU A 24 4.78 -0.58 -21.03
N ILE A 25 4.38 -0.47 -19.76
CA ILE A 25 4.61 -1.52 -18.75
C ILE A 25 3.83 -2.79 -19.10
N LEU A 26 2.57 -2.66 -19.56
CA LEU A 26 1.76 -3.78 -20.01
C LEU A 26 2.31 -4.40 -21.30
N TYR A 27 2.86 -3.59 -22.21
CA TYR A 27 3.45 -4.07 -23.46
C TYR A 27 4.75 -4.87 -23.24
N ALA A 28 5.50 -4.59 -22.17
CA ALA A 28 6.76 -5.26 -21.88
C ALA A 28 6.62 -6.77 -21.58
N ASP A 29 5.40 -7.27 -21.34
CA ASP A 29 5.07 -8.69 -21.05
C ASP A 29 5.96 -9.33 -19.96
N ASN A 30 6.50 -8.50 -19.06
CA ASN A 30 7.42 -8.95 -18.03
C ASN A 30 6.73 -8.97 -16.68
N LEU A 31 6.47 -10.19 -16.18
CA LEU A 31 5.79 -10.42 -14.90
C LEU A 31 6.48 -9.71 -13.73
N LEU A 32 7.82 -9.75 -13.66
CA LEU A 32 8.57 -9.13 -12.57
C LEU A 32 8.51 -7.60 -12.63
N LEU A 33 8.55 -7.02 -13.82
CA LEU A 33 8.43 -5.58 -14.01
C LEU A 33 7.05 -5.09 -13.60
N PHE A 34 6.00 -5.77 -14.07
CA PHE A 34 4.61 -5.45 -13.70
C PHE A 34 4.38 -5.60 -12.19
N TRP A 35 4.88 -6.69 -11.59
CA TRP A 35 4.82 -6.93 -10.16
C TRP A 35 5.58 -5.86 -9.36
N ALA A 36 6.78 -5.47 -9.77
CA ALA A 36 7.55 -4.42 -9.09
C ALA A 36 6.85 -3.05 -9.15
N VAL A 37 6.26 -2.70 -10.30
CA VAL A 37 5.47 -1.47 -10.47
C VAL A 37 4.27 -1.45 -9.54
N LEU A 38 3.49 -2.54 -9.50
CA LEU A 38 2.36 -2.65 -8.58
C LEU A 38 2.80 -2.57 -7.12
N GLY A 39 3.95 -3.16 -6.78
CA GLY A 39 4.54 -3.04 -5.45
C GLY A 39 4.91 -1.62 -5.07
N GLY A 40 5.44 -0.85 -6.04
CA GLY A 40 5.70 0.58 -5.86
C GLY A 40 4.42 1.39 -5.62
N ILE A 41 3.38 1.15 -6.41
CA ILE A 41 2.06 1.79 -6.24
C ILE A 41 1.45 1.42 -4.88
N TYR A 42 1.56 0.14 -4.48
CA TYR A 42 1.11 -0.34 -3.18
C TYR A 42 1.83 0.38 -2.02
N ALA A 43 3.16 0.53 -2.10
CA ALA A 43 3.94 1.23 -1.08
C ALA A 43 3.55 2.71 -0.97
N VAL A 44 3.36 3.41 -2.11
CA VAL A 44 2.89 4.80 -2.11
C VAL A 44 1.49 4.91 -1.51
N GLY A 45 0.57 4.03 -1.90
CA GLY A 45 -0.79 3.99 -1.35
C GLY A 45 -0.80 3.74 0.17
N PHE A 46 0.06 2.84 0.64
CA PHE A 46 0.22 2.57 2.07
C PHE A 46 0.80 3.76 2.83
N PHE A 47 1.81 4.43 2.26
CA PHE A 47 2.39 5.63 2.86
C PHE A 47 1.36 6.76 3.00
N GLU A 48 0.60 7.03 1.94
CA GLU A 48 -0.47 8.02 1.98
C GLU A 48 -1.59 7.62 2.96
N ALA A 49 -1.93 6.33 3.05
CA ALA A 49 -2.89 5.84 4.03
C ALA A 49 -2.40 6.06 5.47
N LEU A 50 -1.13 5.75 5.78
CA LEU A 50 -0.54 6.03 7.10
C LEU A 50 -0.60 7.52 7.45
N ARG A 51 -0.30 8.38 6.47
CA ARG A 51 -0.39 9.84 6.62
C ARG A 51 -1.82 10.31 6.85
N LEU A 52 -2.78 9.76 6.12
CA LEU A 52 -4.20 10.09 6.25
C LEU A 52 -4.73 9.75 7.65
N PHE A 53 -4.35 8.59 8.19
CA PHE A 53 -4.75 8.16 9.53
C PHE A 53 -3.83 8.64 10.65
N GLN A 54 -2.84 9.50 10.35
CA GLN A 54 -1.87 10.02 11.31
C GLN A 54 -1.15 8.92 12.12
N VAL A 55 -0.97 7.75 11.52
CA VAL A 55 -0.31 6.61 12.16
C VAL A 55 1.19 6.81 12.05
N LYS A 56 1.90 6.73 13.18
CA LYS A 56 3.36 6.80 13.19
C LYS A 56 3.94 5.64 12.38
N ALA A 57 4.66 5.99 11.32
CA ALA A 57 5.33 5.04 10.46
C ALA A 57 6.40 4.29 11.27
N SER A 58 6.05 3.08 11.71
CA SER A 58 6.93 2.22 12.49
C SER A 58 7.60 1.21 11.57
N PHE A 59 8.84 0.82 11.87
CA PHE A 59 9.56 -0.21 11.10
C PHE A 59 8.74 -1.50 10.96
N SER A 60 8.00 -1.89 12.00
CA SER A 60 7.14 -3.09 11.96
C SER A 60 6.02 -3.02 10.92
N LEU A 61 5.49 -1.82 10.62
CA LEU A 61 4.45 -1.64 9.60
C LEU A 61 5.01 -1.76 8.18
N TYR A 62 6.21 -1.23 7.94
CA TYR A 62 6.89 -1.44 6.66
C TYR A 62 7.34 -2.88 6.47
N LEU A 63 7.75 -3.55 7.55
CA LEU A 63 8.09 -4.97 7.51
C LEU A 63 6.87 -5.81 7.12
N ILE A 64 5.69 -5.56 7.71
CA ILE A 64 4.47 -6.29 7.32
C ILE A 64 4.06 -5.98 5.87
N LEU A 65 4.24 -4.74 5.40
CA LEU A 65 3.98 -4.36 4.02
C LEU A 65 4.85 -5.19 3.06
N VAL A 66 6.17 -5.24 3.28
CA VAL A 66 7.09 -5.99 2.43
C VAL A 66 6.79 -7.49 2.49
N LEU A 67 6.57 -8.05 3.68
CA LEU A 67 6.21 -9.47 3.83
C LEU A 67 4.91 -9.81 3.09
N SER A 68 3.89 -8.96 3.20
CA SER A 68 2.60 -9.16 2.51
C SER A 68 2.78 -9.15 0.99
N TRP A 69 3.64 -8.27 0.48
CA TRP A 69 3.90 -8.14 -0.95
C TRP A 69 4.71 -9.32 -1.51
N VAL A 70 5.72 -9.78 -0.76
CA VAL A 70 6.49 -10.98 -1.11
C VAL A 70 5.61 -12.23 -1.04
N ALA A 71 4.76 -12.36 -0.01
CA ALA A 71 3.82 -13.47 0.10
C ALA A 71 2.80 -13.50 -1.05
N ALA A 72 2.37 -12.32 -1.52
CA ALA A 72 1.48 -12.18 -2.66
C ALA A 72 2.09 -12.71 -3.97
N TYR A 73 3.42 -12.58 -4.14
CA TYR A 73 4.13 -13.13 -5.31
C TYR A 73 4.00 -14.66 -5.41
N PHE A 74 4.07 -15.37 -4.28
CA PHE A 74 4.00 -16.84 -4.26
C PHE A 74 2.57 -17.39 -4.35
N ASN A 75 1.60 -16.71 -3.72
CA ASN A 75 0.24 -17.23 -3.63
C ASN A 75 -0.63 -16.83 -4.83
N GLY A 76 -0.31 -15.77 -5.57
CA GLY A 76 -1.15 -15.26 -6.66
C GLY A 76 -2.43 -14.54 -6.18
N HIS A 77 -2.67 -14.48 -4.87
CA HIS A 77 -3.83 -13.87 -4.22
C HIS A 77 -3.41 -12.66 -3.34
N PRO A 78 -3.06 -11.50 -3.94
CA PRO A 78 -2.48 -10.36 -3.21
C PRO A 78 -3.40 -9.77 -2.12
N VAL A 79 -4.71 -9.74 -2.37
CA VAL A 79 -5.70 -9.17 -1.44
C VAL A 79 -5.79 -10.01 -0.16
N GLU A 80 -5.82 -11.33 -0.31
CA GLU A 80 -5.89 -12.26 0.82
C GLU A 80 -4.60 -12.18 1.67
N CYS A 81 -3.43 -12.12 1.03
CA CYS A 81 -2.16 -11.92 1.72
C CYS A 81 -2.13 -10.61 2.53
N ALA A 82 -2.64 -9.52 1.98
CA ALA A 82 -2.74 -8.23 2.68
C ALA A 82 -3.70 -8.30 3.87
N LEU A 83 -4.86 -8.96 3.72
CA LEU A 83 -5.83 -9.15 4.82
C LEU A 83 -5.27 -10.00 5.96
N ILE A 84 -4.61 -11.12 5.64
CA ILE A 84 -3.96 -11.97 6.63
C ILE A 84 -2.88 -11.17 7.37
N SER A 85 -2.08 -10.40 6.63
CA SER A 85 -1.03 -9.55 7.21
C SER A 85 -1.60 -8.49 8.16
N ALA A 86 -2.72 -7.87 7.78
CA ALA A 86 -3.44 -6.94 8.64
C ALA A 86 -4.00 -7.63 9.90
N MET A 87 -4.53 -8.83 9.76
CA MET A 87 -5.04 -9.63 10.88
C MET A 87 -3.94 -10.02 11.87
N VAL A 88 -2.75 -10.39 11.37
CA VAL A 88 -1.57 -10.65 12.20
C VAL A 88 -1.16 -9.39 12.96
N MET A 89 -1.06 -8.24 12.29
CA MET A 89 -0.73 -6.98 12.96
C MET A 89 -1.78 -6.57 14.01
N ALA A 90 -3.07 -6.72 13.70
CA ALA A 90 -4.15 -6.47 14.66
C ALA A 90 -4.03 -7.38 15.89
N SER A 91 -3.65 -8.65 15.69
CA SER A 91 -3.44 -9.61 16.79
C SER A 91 -2.26 -9.20 17.68
N VAL A 92 -1.14 -8.78 17.09
CA VAL A 92 0.03 -8.28 17.83
C VAL A 92 -0.33 -7.04 18.66
N ILE A 93 -1.04 -6.09 18.07
CA ILE A 93 -1.49 -4.87 18.76
C ILE A 93 -2.46 -5.23 19.90
N ALA A 94 -3.40 -6.14 19.67
CA ALA A 94 -4.34 -6.60 20.69
C ALA A 94 -3.62 -7.29 21.86
N TYR A 95 -2.65 -8.15 21.58
CA TYR A 95 -1.85 -8.84 22.60
C TYR A 95 -1.02 -7.85 23.44
N GLN A 96 -0.35 -6.89 22.80
CA GLN A 96 0.41 -5.85 23.49
C GLN A 96 -0.49 -4.97 24.38
N LYS A 97 -1.70 -4.65 23.91
CA LYS A 97 -2.68 -3.90 24.70
C LYS A 97 -3.23 -4.70 25.89
N ALA A 98 -3.33 -6.03 25.75
CA ALA A 98 -3.73 -6.93 26.83
C ALA A 98 -2.69 -7.02 27.96
N HIS A 99 -1.41 -6.75 27.72
CA HIS A 99 -0.40 -6.71 28.81
C HIS A 99 -0.56 -5.52 29.75
N HIS A 100 -1.25 -4.45 29.34
CA HIS A 100 -1.64 -3.35 30.24
C HIS A 100 -2.97 -3.62 30.96
N SER A 101 -3.49 -4.84 30.83
CA SER A 101 -4.73 -5.32 31.45
C SER A 101 -4.50 -5.92 32.85
N GLU A 102 -3.51 -5.44 33.59
CA GLU A 102 -3.48 -5.59 35.06
C GLU A 102 -4.65 -4.84 35.74
N ALA A 103 -5.52 -4.18 34.96
CA ALA A 103 -6.68 -3.45 35.44
C ALA A 103 -8.05 -3.96 34.95
N ILE A 104 -8.14 -5.08 34.20
CA ILE A 104 -9.47 -5.64 33.82
C ILE A 104 -9.96 -6.68 34.84
N LEU A 105 -9.09 -7.16 35.74
CA LEU A 105 -9.50 -8.01 36.87
C LEU A 105 -8.66 -7.72 38.13
N PRO A 106 -9.09 -6.81 39.02
CA PRO A 106 -8.76 -6.86 40.44
C PRO A 106 -9.71 -7.81 41.19
N PHE A 107 -10.04 -8.95 40.57
CA PHE A 107 -10.68 -10.11 41.17
C PHE A 107 -10.27 -11.39 40.44
#